data_AF-A0A9W8QUJ9-F1
#
_entry.id   AF-A0A9W8QUJ9-F1
#
_cell.length_a   1.000
_cell.length_b   1.000
_cell.length_c   1.000
_cell.angle_alpha   90.00
_cell.angle_beta   90.00
_cell.angle_gamma   90.00
#
_symmetry.space_group_name_H-M   'P 1'
#
loop_
_entity.id
_entity.type
_entity.pdbx_description
1 polymer ?
#
loop_
_entity_poly.entity_id
_entity_poly.type
_entity_poly.pdbx_seq_one_letter_code
_entity_poly.pdbx_strand_id
1 'polypeptide(L)'
;MMIFTYYLPIWFQAIQGVSAVDSGFRILPTVLSVVVASLSTGILVKRIGYYTPFMILGVCFMSVSAGLLTTLHVDTSTPKLIGYQILYGWGMGSVSQAPNLAAQTVLTKKDIPIGASLMFFSQLLGGTIFVSVAQNMINNQLLHRLSSVPGFSAENILNSGATSLTHLPPSIKTTVLVAYNESIRTVFRVGLILVCLTMLGALSMEWLSVKKDVGKQRQEGGEEGMDKSGSEK
;
A
#
# COMPACT_ATOMS: atom_id res chain seq x y z
N MET A 1 2.25 -0.84 -1.50
CA MET A 1 1.33 -0.79 -0.35
C MET A 1 2.08 -1.06 0.97
N MET A 2 2.62 -2.26 1.18
CA MET A 2 3.21 -2.70 2.46
C MET A 2 4.32 -1.77 3.01
N ILE A 3 5.22 -1.29 2.15
CA ILE A 3 6.32 -0.40 2.57
C ILE A 3 5.79 0.88 3.25
N PHE A 4 4.91 1.63 2.59
CA PHE A 4 4.44 2.91 3.12
C PHE A 4 3.56 2.71 4.36
N THR A 5 2.69 1.70 4.38
CA THR A 5 1.83 1.41 5.53
C THR A 5 2.63 0.97 6.76
N TYR A 6 3.77 0.29 6.57
CA TYR A 6 4.61 -0.19 7.67
C TYR A 6 5.56 0.90 8.19
N TYR A 7 6.22 1.64 7.29
CA TYR A 7 7.28 2.58 7.68
C TYR A 7 6.79 3.99 7.99
N LEU A 8 5.60 4.40 7.55
CA LEU A 8 5.02 5.70 7.94
C LEU A 8 4.71 5.81 9.44
N PRO A 9 4.06 4.83 10.11
CA PRO A 9 3.89 4.88 11.57
C PRO A 9 5.22 4.87 12.30
N ILE A 10 6.17 4.05 11.84
CA ILE A 10 7.53 3.99 12.38
C ILE A 10 8.22 5.35 12.25
N TRP A 11 8.04 6.04 11.13
CA TRP A 11 8.56 7.39 10.92
C TRP A 11 7.96 8.38 11.93
N PHE A 12 6.65 8.33 12.21
CA PHE A 12 6.06 9.17 13.26
C PHE A 12 6.65 8.88 14.63
N GLN A 13 6.77 7.61 15.01
CA GLN A 13 7.31 7.22 16.31
C GLN A 13 8.77 7.65 16.47
N ALA A 14 9.60 7.40 15.45
CA ALA A 14 11.03 7.72 15.50
C ALA A 14 11.29 9.23 15.39
N ILE A 15 10.68 9.92 14.44
CA ILE A 15 11.00 11.31 14.09
C ILE A 15 10.21 12.32 14.93
N GLN A 16 8.91 12.09 15.12
CA GLN A 16 8.08 12.98 15.93
C GLN A 16 8.05 12.59 17.41
N GLY A 17 8.66 11.46 17.78
CA GLY A 17 8.73 10.98 19.15
C GLY A 17 7.36 10.65 19.76
N VAL A 18 6.36 10.38 18.91
CA VAL A 18 5.00 10.09 19.38
C VAL A 18 4.84 8.63 19.78
N SER A 19 3.87 8.34 20.64
CA SER A 19 3.59 6.97 21.04
C SER A 19 3.12 6.11 19.87
N ALA A 20 3.19 4.78 20.01
CA ALA A 20 2.64 3.85 19.02
C ALA A 20 1.15 4.11 18.76
N VAL A 21 0.38 4.43 19.81
CA VAL A 21 -1.04 4.77 19.74
C VAL A 21 -1.26 6.05 18.93
N ASP A 22 -0.52 7.12 19.23
CA ASP A 22 -0.61 8.39 18.50
C ASP A 22 -0.19 8.27 17.04
N SER A 23 0.80 7.42 16.75
CA SER A 23 1.20 7.14 15.37
C SER A 23 0.08 6.46 14.58
N GLY A 24 -0.72 5.61 15.23
CA GLY A 24 -1.92 5.02 14.65
C GLY A 24 -2.99 6.07 14.35
N PHE A 25 -3.25 6.98 15.29
CA PHE A 25 -4.18 8.10 15.06
C PHE A 25 -3.74 8.98 13.88
N ARG A 26 -2.43 9.21 13.72
CA ARG A 26 -1.87 10.01 12.61
C ARG A 26 -1.98 9.36 11.23
N ILE A 27 -2.31 8.07 11.17
CA ILE A 27 -2.53 7.30 9.93
C ILE A 27 -3.99 7.25 9.53
N LEU A 28 -4.92 7.63 10.42
CA LEU A 28 -6.35 7.69 10.10
C LEU A 28 -6.68 8.44 8.81
N PRO A 29 -6.04 9.58 8.46
CA PRO A 29 -6.28 10.24 7.18
C PRO A 29 -6.03 9.33 5.98
N THR A 30 -4.97 8.51 6.03
CA THR A 30 -4.69 7.51 4.98
C THR A 30 -5.83 6.48 4.91
N VAL A 31 -6.20 5.88 6.04
CA VAL A 31 -7.21 4.80 6.10
C VAL A 31 -8.57 5.30 5.62
N LEU A 32 -9.01 6.46 6.10
CA LEU A 32 -10.26 7.07 5.67
C LEU A 32 -10.26 7.35 4.16
N SER A 33 -9.14 7.85 3.63
CA SER A 33 -9.00 8.11 2.20
C SER A 33 -9.05 6.83 1.36
N VAL A 34 -8.43 5.75 1.85
CA VAL A 34 -8.53 4.42 1.23
C VAL A 34 -9.98 3.94 1.17
N VAL A 35 -10.72 4.04 2.27
CA VAL A 35 -12.12 3.61 2.33
C VAL A 35 -12.99 4.41 1.36
N VAL A 36 -12.89 5.74 1.40
CA VAL A 36 -13.67 6.63 0.53
C VAL A 36 -13.35 6.36 -0.95
N ALA A 37 -12.07 6.22 -1.30
CA ALA A 37 -11.67 5.96 -2.67
C ALA A 37 -12.04 4.56 -3.15
N SER A 38 -11.98 3.54 -2.27
CA SER A 38 -12.40 2.17 -2.60
C SER A 38 -13.90 2.10 -2.88
N LEU A 39 -14.72 2.75 -2.05
CA LEU A 39 -16.17 2.82 -2.24
C LEU A 39 -16.52 3.59 -3.52
N SER A 40 -15.89 4.76 -3.71
CA SER A 40 -16.09 5.58 -4.90
C SER A 40 -15.73 4.79 -6.15
N THR A 41 -14.55 4.19 -6.19
CA THR A 41 -14.08 3.38 -7.32
C THR A 41 -15.02 2.20 -7.57
N GLY A 42 -15.45 1.47 -6.55
CA GLY A 42 -16.41 0.38 -6.70
C GLY A 42 -17.74 0.81 -7.34
N ILE A 43 -18.30 1.94 -6.89
CA ILE A 43 -19.53 2.52 -7.46
C ILE A 43 -19.33 2.94 -8.91
N LEU A 44 -18.22 3.65 -9.19
CA LEU A 44 -17.93 4.13 -10.54
C LEU A 44 -17.66 2.97 -11.50
N VAL A 45 -16.90 1.95 -11.09
CA VAL A 45 -16.67 0.74 -11.88
C VAL A 45 -17.98 0.01 -12.17
N LYS A 46 -18.88 -0.08 -11.19
CA LYS A 46 -20.23 -0.67 -11.40
C LYS A 46 -21.05 0.12 -12.41
N ARG A 47 -21.00 1.46 -12.40
CA ARG A 47 -21.74 2.30 -13.36
C ARG A 47 -21.13 2.31 -14.76
N ILE A 48 -19.82 2.50 -14.85
CA ILE A 48 -19.09 2.61 -16.13
C ILE A 48 -18.90 1.24 -16.77
N GLY A 49 -18.69 0.20 -15.97
CA GLY A 49 -18.48 -1.17 -16.43
C GLY A 49 -17.04 -1.51 -16.80
N TYR A 50 -16.07 -0.63 -16.53
CA TYR A 50 -14.64 -0.85 -16.77
C TYR A 50 -13.84 -0.49 -15.53
N TYR A 51 -12.90 -1.36 -15.13
CA TYR A 51 -12.00 -1.12 -13.99
C TYR A 51 -10.64 -0.53 -14.41
N THR A 52 -10.21 -0.76 -15.66
CA THR A 52 -8.89 -0.37 -16.17
C THR A 52 -8.60 1.14 -16.06
N PRO A 53 -9.51 2.07 -16.42
CA PRO A 53 -9.26 3.51 -16.28
C PRO A 53 -9.04 3.96 -14.83
N PHE A 54 -9.82 3.41 -13.90
CA PHE A 54 -9.71 3.73 -12.48
C PHE A 54 -8.44 3.20 -11.85
N MET A 55 -8.01 2.01 -12.28
CA MET A 55 -6.75 1.43 -11.87
C MET A 55 -5.57 2.30 -12.35
N ILE A 56 -5.55 2.73 -13.61
CA ILE A 56 -4.51 3.61 -14.15
C ILE A 56 -4.45 4.93 -13.37
N LEU A 57 -5.60 5.61 -13.19
CA LEU A 57 -5.67 6.85 -12.41
C LEU A 57 -5.20 6.64 -10.97
N GLY A 58 -5.61 5.53 -10.35
CA GLY A 58 -5.19 5.18 -8.99
C GLY A 58 -3.67 4.99 -8.86
N VAL A 59 -3.04 4.31 -9.83
CA VAL A 59 -1.58 4.14 -9.84
C VAL A 59 -0.87 5.46 -10.10
N CYS A 60 -1.40 6.35 -10.94
CA CYS A 60 -0.87 7.71 -11.09
C CYS A 60 -0.87 8.47 -9.77
N PHE A 61 -2.00 8.49 -9.05
CA PHE A 61 -2.09 9.14 -7.74
C PHE A 61 -1.15 8.52 -6.71
N MET A 62 -1.05 7.19 -6.66
CA MET A 62 -0.08 6.50 -5.80
C MET A 62 1.36 6.86 -6.14
N SER A 63 1.70 6.98 -7.43
CA SER A 63 3.07 7.29 -7.88
C SER A 63 3.48 8.70 -7.49
N VAL A 64 2.60 9.68 -7.74
CA VAL A 64 2.81 11.08 -7.32
C VAL A 64 2.95 11.17 -5.81
N SER A 65 2.05 10.51 -5.07
CA SER A 65 2.10 10.52 -3.61
C SER A 65 3.34 9.81 -3.05
N ALA A 66 3.76 8.70 -3.63
CA ALA A 66 4.98 8.00 -3.25
C ALA A 66 6.20 8.92 -3.45
N GLY A 67 6.24 9.67 -4.56
CA GLY A 67 7.25 10.68 -4.83
C GLY A 67 7.27 11.76 -3.76
N LEU A 68 6.10 12.31 -3.39
CA LEU A 68 5.97 13.29 -2.32
C LEU A 68 6.44 12.73 -0.96
N LEU A 69 6.12 11.48 -0.63
CA LEU A 69 6.59 10.83 0.60
C LEU A 69 8.12 10.66 0.64
N THR A 70 8.80 10.57 -0.51
CA THR A 70 10.29 10.58 -0.53
C THR A 70 10.90 11.94 -0.17
N THR A 71 10.10 13.02 -0.17
CA THR A 71 10.55 14.37 0.19
C THR A 71 10.39 14.69 1.68
N LEU A 72 9.95 13.72 2.50
CA LEU A 72 9.77 13.90 3.94
C LEU A 72 11.10 14.28 4.62
N HIS A 73 11.06 15.41 5.31
CA HIS A 73 12.11 15.90 6.19
C HIS A 73 11.64 15.84 7.65
N VAL A 74 12.60 15.87 8.58
CA VAL A 74 12.33 15.90 10.03
C VAL A 74 11.38 17.05 10.41
N ASP A 75 11.49 18.19 9.73
CA ASP A 75 10.70 19.41 9.99
C ASP A 75 9.40 19.51 9.17
N THR A 76 8.93 18.39 8.59
CA THR A 76 7.74 18.43 7.73
C THR A 76 6.49 18.80 8.53
N SER A 77 5.83 19.89 8.13
CA SER A 77 4.57 20.35 8.71
C SER A 77 3.44 19.30 8.60
N THR A 78 2.65 19.16 9.66
CA THR A 78 1.52 18.20 9.74
C THR A 78 0.53 18.29 8.56
N PRO A 79 0.12 19.49 8.07
CA PRO A 79 -0.85 19.58 6.97
C PRO A 79 -0.33 18.99 5.65
N LYS A 80 0.95 19.20 5.32
CA LYS A 80 1.58 18.60 4.12
C LYS A 80 1.53 17.07 4.20
N LEU A 81 1.79 16.54 5.38
CA LEU A 81 1.83 15.11 5.63
C LEU A 81 0.43 14.48 5.50
N ILE A 82 -0.60 15.16 6.01
CA ILE A 82 -2.00 14.76 5.80
C ILE A 82 -2.35 14.79 4.31
N GLY A 83 -1.94 15.82 3.57
CA GLY A 83 -2.17 15.90 2.11
C GLY A 83 -1.53 14.73 1.35
N TYR A 84 -0.29 14.38 1.68
CA TYR A 84 0.39 13.22 1.07
C TYR A 84 -0.32 11.91 1.41
N GLN A 85 -0.74 11.75 2.67
CA GLN A 85 -1.51 10.57 3.10
C GLN A 85 -2.85 10.42 2.38
N ILE A 86 -3.58 11.51 2.17
CA ILE A 86 -4.86 11.49 1.47
C ILE A 86 -4.65 11.06 0.02
N LEU A 87 -3.65 11.64 -0.66
CA LEU A 87 -3.34 11.29 -2.05
C LEU A 87 -2.90 9.82 -2.17
N TYR A 88 -2.07 9.35 -1.24
CA TYR A 88 -1.65 7.95 -1.18
C TYR A 88 -2.83 7.02 -0.96
N GLY A 89 -3.68 7.32 0.02
CA GLY A 89 -4.86 6.53 0.36
C GLY A 89 -5.85 6.49 -0.79
N TRP A 90 -6.05 7.60 -1.49
CA TRP A 90 -6.94 7.66 -2.65
C TRP A 90 -6.48 6.72 -3.77
N GLY A 91 -5.21 6.81 -4.14
CA GLY A 91 -4.65 5.93 -5.15
C GLY A 91 -4.67 4.45 -4.71
N MET A 92 -4.31 4.16 -3.46
CA MET A 92 -4.32 2.81 -2.91
C MET A 92 -5.73 2.21 -2.92
N GLY A 93 -6.74 2.95 -2.46
CA GLY A 93 -8.13 2.48 -2.46
C GLY A 93 -8.63 2.15 -3.86
N SER A 94 -8.26 2.98 -4.85
CA SER A 94 -8.66 2.79 -6.25
C SER A 94 -8.04 1.55 -6.90
N VAL A 95 -6.84 1.15 -6.49
CA VAL A 95 -6.11 0.01 -7.07
C VAL A 95 -6.31 -1.29 -6.27
N SER A 96 -6.60 -1.20 -4.97
CA SER A 96 -6.62 -2.34 -4.04
C SER A 96 -7.51 -3.51 -4.48
N GLN A 97 -8.66 -3.23 -5.08
CA GLN A 97 -9.64 -4.23 -5.50
C GLN A 97 -9.57 -4.61 -6.98
N ALA A 98 -8.79 -3.88 -7.78
CA ALA A 98 -8.75 -4.08 -9.23
C ALA A 98 -8.24 -5.48 -9.64
N PRO A 99 -7.17 -6.05 -9.04
CA PRO A 99 -6.69 -7.39 -9.40
C PRO A 99 -7.71 -8.49 -9.08
N ASN A 100 -8.36 -8.40 -7.91
CA ASN A 100 -9.39 -9.36 -7.50
C ASN A 100 -10.62 -9.30 -8.42
N LEU A 101 -11.02 -8.09 -8.84
CA LEU A 101 -12.11 -7.92 -9.79
C LEU A 101 -11.73 -8.47 -11.18
N ALA A 102 -10.52 -8.19 -11.65
CA ALA A 102 -10.02 -8.70 -12.93
C ALA A 102 -10.00 -10.23 -12.98
N ALA A 103 -9.49 -10.89 -11.92
CA ALA A 103 -9.49 -12.34 -11.82
C ALA A 103 -10.91 -12.92 -11.88
N GLN A 104 -11.88 -12.26 -11.22
CA GLN A 104 -13.29 -12.66 -11.26
C GLN A 104 -13.93 -12.47 -12.64
N THR A 105 -13.47 -11.50 -13.45
CA THR A 105 -14.01 -11.23 -14.79
C THR A 105 -13.39 -12.07 -15.91
N VAL A 106 -12.17 -12.58 -15.72
CA VAL A 106 -11.48 -13.39 -16.74
C VAL A 106 -11.76 -14.88 -16.57
N LEU A 107 -12.02 -15.32 -15.33
CA LEU A 107 -12.14 -16.74 -15.00
C LEU A 107 -13.59 -17.24 -15.00
N THR A 108 -13.75 -18.51 -15.34
CA THR A 108 -15.03 -19.22 -15.21
C THR A 108 -15.40 -19.38 -13.73
N LYS A 109 -16.71 -19.41 -13.40
CA LYS A 109 -17.22 -19.51 -12.01
C LYS A 109 -16.53 -20.57 -11.14
N LYS A 110 -16.14 -21.71 -11.72
CA LYS A 110 -15.44 -22.81 -11.03
C LYS A 110 -14.01 -22.46 -10.61
N ASP A 111 -13.35 -21.58 -11.37
CA ASP A 111 -11.93 -21.25 -11.18
C ASP A 111 -11.72 -19.91 -10.45
N ILE A 112 -12.79 -19.11 -10.26
CA ILE A 112 -12.73 -17.85 -9.50
C ILE A 112 -12.03 -18.01 -8.13
N PRO A 113 -12.35 -19.03 -7.30
CA PRO A 113 -11.67 -19.19 -6.01
C PRO A 113 -10.18 -19.48 -6.15
N ILE A 114 -9.79 -20.23 -7.18
CA ILE A 114 -8.39 -20.57 -7.48
C ILE A 114 -7.63 -19.31 -7.88
N GLY A 115 -8.19 -18.51 -8.80
CA GLY A 115 -7.60 -17.25 -9.24
C GLY A 115 -7.47 -16.23 -8.12
N ALA A 116 -8.51 -16.06 -7.31
CA ALA A 116 -8.49 -15.17 -6.15
C ALA A 116 -7.41 -15.61 -5.14
N SER A 117 -7.30 -16.91 -4.87
CA SER A 117 -6.26 -17.46 -3.98
C SER A 117 -4.86 -17.19 -4.51
N LEU A 118 -4.63 -17.33 -5.82
CA LEU A 118 -3.35 -17.02 -6.45
C LEU A 118 -3.02 -15.52 -6.36
N MET A 119 -4.00 -14.63 -6.57
CA MET A 119 -3.83 -13.18 -6.41
C MET A 119 -3.45 -12.82 -4.97
N PHE A 120 -4.17 -13.37 -3.98
CA PHE A 120 -3.85 -13.17 -2.57
C PHE A 120 -2.47 -13.72 -2.22
N PHE A 121 -2.12 -14.90 -2.71
CA PHE A 121 -0.79 -15.50 -2.52
C PHE A 121 0.31 -14.60 -3.09
N SER A 122 0.19 -14.13 -4.33
CA SER A 122 1.16 -13.23 -4.95
C SER A 122 1.28 -11.91 -4.19
N GLN A 123 0.16 -11.36 -3.70
CA GLN A 123 0.15 -10.12 -2.92
C GLN A 123 0.87 -10.29 -1.57
N LEU A 124 0.61 -11.38 -0.85
CA LEU A 124 1.23 -11.69 0.44
C LEU A 124 2.73 -12.01 0.27
N LEU A 125 3.07 -12.80 -0.74
CA LEU A 125 4.46 -13.16 -1.06
C LEU A 125 5.27 -11.91 -1.41
N GLY A 126 4.80 -11.12 -2.37
CA GLY A 126 5.46 -9.88 -2.77
C GLY A 126 5.60 -8.92 -1.59
N GLY A 127 4.53 -8.76 -0.80
CA GLY A 127 4.57 -7.93 0.38
C GLY A 127 5.61 -8.40 1.41
N THR A 128 5.69 -9.70 1.69
CA THR A 128 6.66 -10.26 2.64
C THR A 128 8.09 -10.06 2.18
N ILE A 129 8.38 -10.33 0.90
CA ILE A 129 9.71 -10.14 0.31
C ILE A 129 10.15 -8.67 0.43
N PHE A 130 9.29 -7.73 0.01
CA PHE A 130 9.66 -6.31 0.00
C PHE A 130 9.75 -5.68 1.38
N VAL A 131 8.98 -6.16 2.37
CA VAL A 131 9.15 -5.73 3.76
C VAL A 131 10.52 -6.16 4.29
N SER A 132 10.94 -7.41 4.01
CA SER A 132 12.27 -7.91 4.40
C SER A 132 13.40 -7.16 3.72
N VAL A 133 13.27 -6.85 2.42
CA VAL A 133 14.24 -6.01 1.68
C VAL A 133 14.32 -4.61 2.30
N ALA A 134 13.18 -3.99 2.60
CA ALA A 134 13.14 -2.67 3.22
C ALA A 134 13.80 -2.68 4.61
N GLN A 135 13.58 -3.73 5.42
CA GLN A 135 14.17 -3.87 6.75
C GLN A 135 15.69 -4.01 6.64
N ASN A 136 16.17 -4.87 5.76
CA ASN A 136 17.60 -5.05 5.53
C ASN A 136 18.25 -3.75 5.02
N MET A 137 17.56 -3.01 4.16
CA MET A 137 18.07 -1.74 3.66
C MET A 137 18.16 -0.65 4.74
N ILE A 138 17.18 -0.54 5.64
CA ILE A 138 17.27 0.36 6.80
C ILE A 138 18.43 -0.04 7.68
N ASN A 139 18.58 -1.33 7.98
CA ASN A 139 19.69 -1.82 8.80
C ASN A 139 21.02 -1.44 8.17
N ASN A 140 21.24 -1.75 6.89
CA ASN A 140 22.49 -1.44 6.20
C ASN A 140 22.75 0.08 6.12
N GLN A 141 21.73 0.90 5.88
CA GLN A 141 21.86 2.36 5.84
C GLN A 141 22.17 2.95 7.21
N LEU A 142 21.55 2.45 8.28
CA LEU A 142 21.83 2.89 9.65
C LEU A 142 23.24 2.51 10.07
N LEU A 143 23.67 1.28 9.76
CA LEU A 143 25.04 0.83 10.00
C LEU A 143 26.06 1.72 9.30
N HIS A 144 25.81 2.00 8.02
CA HIS A 144 26.71 2.84 7.23
C HIS A 144 26.79 4.27 7.78
N ARG A 145 25.63 4.89 8.10
CA ARG A 145 25.54 6.30 8.52
C ARG A 145 25.94 6.55 9.98
N LEU A 146 25.83 5.54 10.84
CA LEU A 146 26.16 5.65 12.27
C LEU A 146 27.50 5.01 12.62
N SER A 147 28.20 4.42 11.65
CA SER A 147 29.55 3.85 11.82
C SER A 147 30.58 4.83 12.39
N SER A 148 30.40 6.13 12.16
CA SER A 148 31.28 7.20 12.61
C SER A 148 30.91 7.80 13.97
N VAL A 149 29.81 7.37 14.60
CA VAL A 149 29.34 7.91 15.88
C VAL A 149 29.93 7.10 17.05
N PRO A 150 30.77 7.70 17.92
CA PRO A 150 31.36 6.99 19.06
C PRO A 150 30.28 6.52 20.04
N GLY A 151 30.32 5.26 20.46
CA GLY A 151 29.37 4.67 21.41
C GLY A 151 28.08 4.11 20.80
N PHE A 152 27.93 4.15 19.47
CA PHE A 152 26.84 3.53 18.74
C PHE A 152 27.27 2.20 18.11
N SER A 153 26.95 1.08 18.75
CA SER A 153 27.12 -0.23 18.13
C SER A 153 25.90 -0.58 17.27
N ALA A 154 26.18 -1.01 16.05
CA ALA A 154 25.30 -1.70 15.10
C ALA A 154 24.22 -2.58 15.75
N GLU A 155 24.66 -3.37 16.73
CA GLU A 155 23.92 -4.40 17.42
C GLU A 155 22.82 -3.83 18.33
N ASN A 156 23.06 -2.66 18.94
CA ASN A 156 22.06 -1.98 19.76
C ASN A 156 20.93 -1.43 18.89
N ILE A 157 21.19 -0.93 17.69
CA ILE A 157 20.14 -0.38 16.79
C ILE A 157 19.20 -1.50 16.30
N LEU A 158 19.78 -2.64 15.93
CA LEU A 158 19.05 -3.82 15.43
C LEU A 158 18.13 -4.41 16.50
N ASN A 159 18.57 -4.45 17.75
CA ASN A 159 17.82 -5.08 18.84
C ASN A 159 16.84 -4.12 19.56
N SER A 160 17.10 -2.82 19.55
CA SER A 160 16.33 -1.86 20.38
C SER A 160 15.10 -1.27 19.69
N GLY A 161 14.95 -1.46 18.38
CA GLY A 161 13.81 -0.95 17.61
C GLY A 161 13.71 0.59 17.55
N ALA A 162 12.73 1.09 16.78
CA ALA A 162 12.53 2.53 16.55
C ALA A 162 12.21 3.33 17.83
N THR A 163 11.61 2.68 18.83
CA THR A 163 11.17 3.27 20.10
C THR A 163 12.31 3.59 21.07
N SER A 164 13.49 2.99 20.91
CA SER A 164 14.62 3.28 21.78
C SER A 164 15.42 4.52 21.35
N LEU A 165 15.15 5.04 20.14
CA LEU A 165 15.78 6.24 19.58
C LEU A 165 15.34 7.53 20.29
N THR A 166 14.22 7.51 21.02
CA THR A 166 13.71 8.67 21.78
C THR A 166 14.49 8.95 23.06
N HIS A 167 15.13 7.94 23.65
CA HIS A 167 15.85 8.00 24.93
C HIS A 167 17.35 8.33 24.81
N LEU A 168 17.81 8.68 23.60
CA LEU A 168 19.21 8.98 23.35
C LEU A 168 19.65 10.35 23.92
N PRO A 169 20.91 10.48 24.36
CA PRO A 169 21.49 11.76 24.75
C PRO A 169 21.29 12.85 23.69
N PRO A 170 20.98 14.10 24.08
CA PRO A 170 20.70 15.18 23.13
C PRO A 170 21.81 15.44 22.10
N SER A 171 23.07 15.17 22.47
CA SER A 171 24.26 15.35 21.63
C SER A 171 24.30 14.45 20.39
N ILE A 172 23.73 13.24 20.48
CA ILE A 172 23.73 12.25 19.38
C ILE A 172 22.35 12.05 18.76
N LYS A 173 21.28 12.48 19.45
CA LYS A 173 19.89 12.33 19.03
C LYS A 173 19.63 12.95 17.65
N THR A 174 20.09 14.18 17.40
CA THR A 174 19.87 14.85 16.10
C THR A 174 20.53 14.09 14.95
N THR A 175 21.79 13.66 15.12
CA THR A 175 22.53 12.88 14.11
C THR A 175 21.83 11.57 13.79
N VAL A 176 21.33 10.88 14.81
CA VAL A 176 20.61 9.61 14.68
C VAL A 176 19.27 9.79 14.00
N LEU A 177 18.50 10.82 14.37
CA LEU A 177 17.22 11.12 13.73
C LEU A 177 17.37 11.46 12.25
N VAL A 178 18.41 12.23 11.88
CA VAL A 178 18.72 12.54 10.48
C VAL A 178 19.13 11.27 9.72
N ALA A 179 19.99 10.44 10.29
CA ALA A 179 20.39 9.16 9.69
C ALA A 179 19.20 8.21 9.50
N TYR A 180 18.28 8.18 10.47
CA TYR A 180 17.06 7.38 10.42
C TYR A 180 16.08 7.89 9.37
N ASN A 181 15.87 9.20 9.29
CA ASN A 181 15.05 9.83 8.26
C ASN A 181 15.58 9.50 6.86
N GLU A 182 16.89 9.65 6.60
CA GLU A 182 17.49 9.34 5.30
C GLU A 182 17.43 7.84 4.95
N SER A 183 17.55 6.97 5.95
CA SER A 183 17.35 5.52 5.76
C SER A 183 15.93 5.21 5.33
N ILE A 184 14.91 5.78 6.01
CA ILE A 184 13.50 5.63 5.64
C ILE A 184 13.22 6.22 4.25
N ARG A 185 13.79 7.38 3.92
CA ARG A 185 13.64 7.97 2.58
C ARG A 185 14.18 7.06 1.49
N THR A 186 15.27 6.34 1.75
CA THR A 186 15.81 5.35 0.82
C THR A 186 14.81 4.20 0.62
N VAL A 187 14.18 3.72 1.69
CA VAL A 187 13.08 2.73 1.62
C VAL A 187 11.88 3.25 0.85
N PHE A 188 11.49 4.51 1.06
CA PHE A 188 10.42 5.14 0.28
C PHE A 188 10.78 5.29 -1.20
N ARG A 189 12.05 5.51 -1.56
CA ARG A 189 12.48 5.50 -2.98
C ARG A 189 12.32 4.11 -3.61
N VAL A 190 12.66 3.04 -2.90
CA VAL A 190 12.37 1.66 -3.39
C VAL A 190 10.86 1.45 -3.53
N GLY A 191 10.08 1.89 -2.54
CA GLY A 191 8.61 1.88 -2.62
C GLY A 191 8.08 2.63 -3.84
N LEU A 192 8.64 3.79 -4.16
CA LEU A 192 8.31 4.57 -5.35
C LEU A 192 8.62 3.79 -6.64
N ILE A 193 9.81 3.20 -6.76
CA ILE A 193 10.18 2.38 -7.92
C ILE A 193 9.17 1.26 -8.13
N LEU A 194 8.77 0.55 -7.06
CA LEU A 194 7.79 -0.53 -7.15
C LEU A 194 6.41 -0.03 -7.58
N VAL A 195 5.97 1.12 -7.07
CA VAL A 195 4.69 1.74 -7.49
C VAL A 195 4.75 2.12 -8.98
N CYS A 196 5.86 2.70 -9.44
CA CYS A 196 6.06 3.00 -10.86
C CYS A 196 6.08 1.74 -11.73
N LEU A 197 6.69 0.65 -11.27
CA LEU A 197 6.64 -0.65 -11.99
C LEU A 197 5.22 -1.21 -12.05
N THR A 198 4.41 -0.97 -11.02
CA THR A 198 2.99 -1.37 -11.02
C THR A 198 2.20 -0.64 -12.11
N MET A 199 2.63 0.55 -12.54
CA MET A 199 2.04 1.26 -13.67
C MET A 199 2.14 0.45 -14.97
N LEU A 200 3.26 -0.24 -15.21
CA LEU A 200 3.42 -1.10 -16.37
C LEU A 200 2.40 -2.26 -16.33
N GLY A 201 2.23 -2.87 -15.15
CA GLY A 201 1.21 -3.90 -14.93
C GLY A 201 -0.21 -3.40 -15.17
N ALA A 202 -0.51 -2.18 -14.71
CA ALA A 202 -1.82 -1.55 -14.90
C ALA A 202 -2.09 -1.22 -16.38
N LEU A 203 -1.06 -0.85 -17.14
CA LEU A 203 -1.17 -0.60 -18.59
C LEU A 203 -1.30 -1.87 -19.42
N SER A 204 -0.70 -2.98 -18.98
CA SER A 204 -0.80 -4.29 -19.65
C SER A 204 -2.12 -5.02 -19.42
N MET A 205 -2.97 -4.52 -18.51
CA MET A 205 -4.25 -5.16 -18.20
C MET A 205 -5.26 -4.99 -19.34
N GLU A 206 -5.92 -6.10 -19.70
CA GLU A 206 -6.95 -6.10 -20.72
C GLU A 206 -8.14 -5.23 -20.32
N TRP A 207 -8.69 -4.52 -21.30
CA TRP A 207 -9.83 -3.62 -21.14
C TRP A 207 -11.14 -4.44 -21.16
N LEU A 208 -11.31 -5.28 -20.14
CA LEU A 208 -12.47 -6.14 -20.03
C LEU A 208 -13.64 -5.40 -19.38
N SER A 209 -14.83 -5.58 -19.96
CA SER A 209 -16.05 -4.97 -19.44
C SER A 209 -16.69 -5.87 -18.40
N VAL A 210 -16.82 -5.37 -17.18
CA VAL A 210 -17.50 -6.00 -16.05
C VAL A 210 -19.01 -6.19 -16.33
N LYS A 211 -19.58 -5.46 -17.30
CA LYS A 211 -21.02 -5.56 -17.63
C LYS A 211 -21.41 -6.81 -18.42
N LYS A 212 -20.49 -7.45 -19.15
CA LYS A 212 -20.83 -8.66 -19.93
C LYS A 212 -21.12 -9.87 -19.04
N ASP A 213 -20.42 -10.01 -17.92
CA ASP A 213 -20.61 -11.16 -17.02
C ASP A 213 -21.79 -11.02 -16.07
N VAL A 214 -22.14 -9.81 -15.64
CA VAL A 214 -23.35 -9.62 -14.81
C VAL A 214 -24.62 -9.96 -15.60
N GLY A 215 -24.64 -9.71 -16.92
CA GLY A 215 -25.74 -10.10 -17.80
C GLY A 215 -25.86 -11.63 -17.96
N LYS A 216 -24.73 -12.32 -18.18
CA LYS A 216 -24.68 -13.79 -18.28
C LYS A 216 -24.99 -14.50 -16.96
N GLN A 217 -24.47 -14.01 -15.84
CA GLN A 217 -24.74 -14.59 -14.50
C GLN A 217 -26.21 -14.49 -14.10
N ARG A 218 -26.91 -13.42 -14.54
CA ARG A 218 -28.34 -13.23 -14.28
C ARG A 218 -29.23 -14.07 -15.21
N GLN A 219 -28.75 -14.38 -16.42
CA GLN A 219 -29.43 -15.30 -17.34
C GLN A 219 -29.25 -16.76 -16.92
N GLU A 220 -28.02 -17.21 -16.60
CA GLU A 220 -27.77 -18.59 -16.17
C GLU A 220 -28.45 -18.93 -14.83
N GLY A 221 -28.47 -18.00 -13.87
CA GLY A 221 -29.18 -18.20 -12.60
C GLY A 221 -30.72 -18.12 -12.72
N GLY A 222 -31.23 -17.50 -13.79
CA GLY A 222 -32.65 -17.46 -14.12
C GLY A 222 -33.13 -18.73 -14.84
N GLU A 223 -32.30 -19.28 -15.74
CA GLU A 223 -32.58 -20.53 -16.44
C GLU A 223 -32.51 -21.75 -15.49
N GLU A 224 -31.51 -21.84 -14.61
CA GLU A 224 -31.43 -22.91 -13.59
C GLU A 224 -32.57 -22.88 -12.56
N GLY A 225 -33.17 -21.70 -12.32
CA GLY A 225 -34.33 -21.54 -11.44
C GLY A 225 -35.67 -21.90 -12.09
N MET A 226 -35.78 -21.72 -13.41
CA MET A 226 -36.98 -22.08 -14.18
C MET A 226 -37.04 -23.59 -14.48
N ASP A 227 -35.91 -24.23 -14.75
CA ASP A 227 -35.83 -25.66 -15.07
C ASP A 227 -36.19 -26.56 -13.86
N LYS A 228 -35.89 -26.10 -12.64
CA LYS A 228 -36.27 -26.79 -11.40
C LYS A 228 -37.74 -26.61 -11.03
N SER A 229 -38.41 -25.55 -11.51
CA SER A 229 -39.83 -25.32 -11.23
C SER A 229 -40.78 -26.02 -12.21
N GLY A 230 -40.29 -26.48 -13.37
CA GLY A 230 -41.08 -27.18 -14.40
C GLY A 230 -41.17 -28.70 -14.22
N SER A 231 -40.34 -29.29 -13.35
CA SER A 231 -40.29 -30.75 -13.14
C SER A 231 -41.08 -31.24 -11.91
N GLU A 232 -41.74 -30.35 -11.16
CA GLU A 232 -42.67 -30.68 -10.08
C GLU A 232 -44.11 -30.34 -10.48
N LYS A 233 -44.69 -31.09 -11.43
CA LYS A 233 -46.14 -31.24 -11.58
C LYS A 233 -46.50 -32.63 -12.06
#